data_AF-A0A8K0QZH0-F1
#
_entry.id   AF-A0A8K0QZH0-F1
#
_cell.length_a   1.000
_cell.length_b   1.000
_cell.length_c   1.000
_cell.angle_alpha   90.00
_cell.angle_beta   90.00
_cell.angle_gamma   90.00
#
_symmetry.space_group_name_H-M   'P 1'
#
loop_
_entity.id
_entity.type
_entity.pdbx_description
1 polymer ?
#
loop_
_entity_poly.entity_id
_entity_poly.type
_entity_poly.pdbx_seq_one_letter_code
_entity_poly.pdbx_strand_id
1 'polypeptide(L)'
;MPKRQREAAESRTQHAKRLRSNAQKSKPTHLFDLPAEMLNMIYEYALTTDNGHLETEILRPNYWEPDDTRKTRIRPFLDPYRTYEEFNTLKYVCKKFYEETTGLELQYNTLVFNQKARAELEPDQQLLTFASLCSPAKWSWIKSIELHIKALAMPYRMHLTYFLTEDHLDAYARVANFCRDNPNIQVKYILNSLYWGAGYHVGAGARGIINQGIVLHKALRDVDVSYLHPQEAADLLEYGAVLRRGKNVSLWYAPNLRFYPMQKKMDEMEFRRGRGSVNMDEVEGGMDKWIEVVNDWVKNGF
;
A
#
# COMPACT_ATOMS: atom_id res chain seq x y z
N MET A 1 -44.64 23.17 23.49
CA MET A 1 -43.92 22.50 22.38
C MET A 1 -44.63 22.80 21.06
N PRO A 2 -43.92 23.24 20.02
CA PRO A 2 -44.50 23.48 18.69
C PRO A 2 -45.08 22.19 18.10
N LYS A 3 -46.24 22.28 17.43
CA LYS A 3 -46.99 21.16 16.81
C LYS A 3 -46.10 20.20 15.98
N ARG A 4 -45.13 20.74 15.23
CA ARG A 4 -44.16 19.96 14.44
C ARG A 4 -43.29 19.00 15.25
N GLN A 5 -42.95 19.33 16.51
CA GLN A 5 -42.13 18.45 17.35
C GLN A 5 -42.93 17.24 17.87
N ARG A 6 -44.24 17.40 18.09
CA ARG A 6 -45.13 16.29 18.50
C ARG A 6 -45.37 15.31 17.36
N GLU A 7 -45.65 15.79 16.15
CA GLU A 7 -45.85 14.95 14.96
C GLU A 7 -44.59 14.12 14.62
N ALA A 8 -43.40 14.72 14.75
CA ALA A 8 -42.14 13.99 14.56
C ALA A 8 -41.91 12.91 15.63
N ALA A 9 -42.29 13.16 16.89
CA ALA A 9 -42.17 12.20 17.98
C ALA A 9 -43.14 11.02 17.83
N GLU A 10 -44.39 11.30 17.44
CA GLU A 10 -45.42 10.27 17.20
C GLU A 10 -45.06 9.39 15.99
N SER A 11 -44.56 10.00 14.90
CA SER A 11 -44.07 9.28 13.72
C SER A 11 -42.90 8.33 14.07
N ARG A 12 -41.92 8.79 14.86
CA ARG A 12 -40.81 7.95 15.35
C ARG A 12 -41.31 6.79 16.22
N THR A 13 -42.32 7.04 17.05
CA THR A 13 -42.88 6.03 17.95
C THR A 13 -43.67 4.96 17.20
N GLN A 14 -44.48 5.35 16.21
CA GLN A 14 -45.18 4.41 15.32
C GLN A 14 -44.21 3.61 14.45
N HIS A 15 -43.15 4.24 13.92
CA HIS A 15 -42.10 3.56 13.17
C HIS A 15 -41.38 2.52 14.04
N ALA A 16 -41.00 2.86 15.28
CA ALA A 16 -40.38 1.93 16.22
C ALA A 16 -41.30 0.76 16.60
N LYS A 17 -42.61 0.99 16.80
CA LYS A 17 -43.60 -0.07 17.03
C LYS A 17 -43.73 -1.02 15.84
N ARG A 18 -43.76 -0.50 14.60
CA ARG A 18 -43.79 -1.32 13.37
C ARG A 18 -42.53 -2.17 13.21
N LEU A 19 -41.34 -1.60 13.48
CA LEU A 19 -40.09 -2.35 13.44
C LEU A 19 -40.08 -3.50 14.47
N ARG A 20 -40.60 -3.27 15.69
CA ARG A 20 -40.71 -4.31 16.72
C ARG A 20 -41.70 -5.41 16.36
N SER A 21 -42.88 -5.08 15.82
CA SER A 21 -43.86 -6.10 15.43
C SER A 21 -43.38 -6.95 14.24
N ASN A 22 -42.61 -6.36 13.33
CA ASN A 22 -42.01 -7.11 12.21
C ASN A 22 -40.86 -8.01 12.66
N ALA A 23 -40.04 -7.57 13.63
CA ALA A 23 -38.98 -8.39 14.22
C ALA A 23 -39.52 -9.64 14.93
N GLN A 24 -40.76 -9.60 15.44
CA GLN A 24 -41.39 -10.74 16.10
C GLN A 24 -41.97 -11.81 15.15
N LYS A 25 -41.98 -11.55 13.83
CA LYS A 25 -42.51 -12.48 12.81
C LYS A 25 -41.45 -13.02 11.83
N SER A 26 -40.21 -12.55 11.90
CA SER A 26 -39.15 -13.09 11.04
C SER A 26 -38.82 -14.52 11.49
N LYS A 27 -38.97 -15.48 10.58
CA LYS A 27 -38.45 -16.84 10.80
C LYS A 27 -36.94 -16.74 11.10
N PRO A 28 -36.41 -17.51 12.06
CA PRO A 28 -34.98 -17.55 12.30
C PRO A 28 -34.25 -17.92 11.01
N THR A 29 -33.20 -17.19 10.69
CA THR A 29 -32.38 -17.46 9.51
C THR A 29 -31.49 -18.67 9.79
N HIS A 30 -31.62 -19.73 9.00
CA HIS A 30 -30.79 -20.94 9.12
C HIS A 30 -29.31 -20.73 8.83
N LEU A 31 -28.92 -19.53 8.40
CA LEU A 31 -27.53 -19.18 8.12
C LEU A 31 -26.64 -19.30 9.37
N PHE A 32 -27.18 -19.08 10.57
CA PHE A 32 -26.43 -19.26 11.82
C PHE A 32 -26.48 -20.68 12.38
N ASP A 33 -27.25 -21.57 11.75
CA ASP A 33 -27.25 -23.01 12.06
C ASP A 33 -26.13 -23.72 11.29
N LEU A 34 -25.43 -23.01 10.40
CA LEU A 34 -24.28 -23.53 9.68
C LEU A 34 -23.11 -23.79 10.64
N PRO A 35 -22.29 -24.83 10.40
CA PRO A 35 -21.03 -25.03 11.09
C PRO A 35 -20.11 -23.81 10.97
N ALA A 36 -19.28 -23.57 11.98
CA ALA A 36 -18.39 -22.42 12.05
C ALA A 36 -17.42 -22.36 10.85
N GLU A 37 -17.00 -23.53 10.35
CA GLU A 37 -16.13 -23.66 9.18
C GLU A 37 -16.81 -23.09 7.93
N MET A 38 -18.10 -23.36 7.73
CA MET A 38 -18.87 -22.84 6.60
C MET A 38 -19.08 -21.34 6.70
N LEU A 39 -19.31 -20.82 7.91
CA LEU A 39 -19.40 -19.37 8.15
C LEU A 39 -18.07 -18.68 7.85
N ASN A 40 -16.95 -19.24 8.29
CA ASN A 40 -15.62 -18.70 8.00
C ASN A 40 -15.34 -18.69 6.49
N MET A 41 -15.72 -19.74 5.75
CA MET A 41 -15.62 -19.76 4.29
C MET A 41 -16.46 -18.66 3.63
N ILE A 42 -17.68 -18.42 4.13
CA ILE A 42 -18.53 -17.32 3.64
C ILE A 42 -17.89 -15.96 3.94
N TYR A 43 -17.31 -15.78 5.14
CA TYR A 43 -16.62 -14.54 5.52
C TYR A 43 -15.39 -14.29 4.65
N GLU A 44 -14.54 -15.29 4.48
CA GLU A 44 -13.37 -15.19 3.62
C GLU A 44 -13.77 -14.86 2.18
N TYR A 45 -14.74 -15.57 1.61
CA TYR A 45 -15.21 -15.31 0.26
C TYR A 45 -15.81 -13.90 0.11
N ALA A 46 -16.66 -13.47 1.03
CA ALA A 46 -17.36 -12.19 0.92
C ALA A 46 -16.50 -10.96 1.29
N LEU A 47 -15.43 -11.17 2.07
CA LEU A 47 -14.55 -10.10 2.55
C LEU A 47 -13.17 -10.14 1.89
N THR A 48 -12.99 -10.91 0.83
CA THR A 48 -11.79 -10.88 -0.03
C THR A 48 -12.13 -10.12 -1.31
N THR A 49 -11.26 -9.18 -1.68
CA THR A 49 -11.34 -8.48 -2.96
C THR A 49 -10.91 -9.40 -4.11
N ASP A 50 -11.43 -9.21 -5.32
CA ASP A 50 -11.13 -10.07 -6.46
C ASP A 50 -9.62 -10.21 -6.77
N ASN A 51 -8.84 -9.17 -6.45
CA ASN A 51 -7.38 -9.14 -6.63
C ASN A 51 -6.59 -9.35 -5.33
N GLY A 52 -7.27 -9.51 -4.19
CA GLY A 52 -6.66 -9.58 -2.86
C GLY A 52 -6.05 -8.27 -2.35
N HIS A 53 -6.35 -7.14 -3.00
CA HIS A 53 -5.87 -5.80 -2.64
C HIS A 53 -7.02 -4.92 -2.14
N LEU A 54 -6.95 -4.54 -0.87
CA LEU A 54 -7.89 -3.62 -0.24
C LEU A 54 -7.28 -2.23 -0.19
N GLU A 55 -7.78 -1.33 -1.03
CA GLU A 55 -7.33 0.06 -1.01
C GLU A 55 -7.79 0.75 0.28
N THR A 56 -6.84 1.44 0.91
CA THR A 56 -7.06 2.19 2.14
C THR A 56 -6.84 3.67 1.88
N GLU A 57 -7.80 4.50 2.25
CA GLU A 57 -7.68 5.96 2.20
C GLU A 57 -7.85 6.51 3.60
N ILE A 58 -6.98 7.46 3.92
CA ILE A 58 -7.08 8.24 5.13
C ILE A 58 -7.50 9.63 4.73
N LEU A 59 -8.81 9.85 4.82
CA LEU A 59 -9.39 11.16 4.61
C LEU A 59 -8.90 12.08 5.74
N ARG A 60 -8.08 13.07 5.37
CA ARG A 60 -7.84 14.21 6.25
C ARG A 60 -9.19 14.92 6.45
N PRO A 61 -9.48 15.41 7.67
CA PRO A 61 -10.57 16.36 7.85
C PRO A 61 -10.40 17.48 6.82
N ASN A 62 -11.43 17.75 6.02
CA ASN A 62 -11.37 18.80 5.01
C ASN A 62 -11.02 20.11 5.72
N TYR A 63 -9.89 20.74 5.36
CA TYR A 63 -9.48 22.03 5.91
C TYR A 63 -10.56 23.14 5.76
N TRP A 64 -11.49 22.94 4.82
CA TRP A 64 -12.57 23.88 4.50
C TRP A 64 -13.88 23.64 5.25
N GLU A 65 -14.00 22.55 6.01
CA GLU A 65 -15.15 22.29 6.91
C GLU A 65 -14.68 22.40 8.37
N PRO A 66 -14.54 23.62 8.93
CA PRO A 66 -13.99 23.84 10.26
C PRO A 66 -14.83 23.27 11.42
N ASP A 67 -16.04 22.77 11.14
CA ASP A 67 -16.98 22.27 12.15
C ASP A 67 -17.05 20.73 12.20
N ASP A 68 -16.20 20.04 11.44
CA ASP A 68 -16.29 18.60 11.34
C ASP A 68 -15.48 17.90 12.43
N THR A 69 -16.12 17.70 13.58
CA THR A 69 -15.73 16.73 14.63
C THR A 69 -15.61 15.27 14.12
N ARG A 70 -15.69 15.03 12.80
CA ARG A 70 -15.44 13.74 12.17
C ARG A 70 -13.99 13.36 12.38
N LYS A 71 -13.78 12.54 13.42
CA LYS A 71 -12.60 11.70 13.64
C LYS A 71 -12.12 11.14 12.30
N THR A 72 -10.81 11.18 12.06
CA THR A 72 -10.16 10.51 10.92
C THR A 72 -10.76 9.12 10.76
N ARG A 73 -11.46 8.89 9.65
CA ARG A 73 -12.08 7.60 9.37
C ARG A 73 -11.16 6.83 8.46
N ILE A 74 -10.78 5.64 8.89
CA ILE A 74 -10.25 4.63 8.00
C ILE A 74 -11.45 4.03 7.29
N ARG A 75 -11.46 4.05 5.95
CA ARG A 75 -12.43 3.30 5.18
C ARG A 75 -11.69 2.45 4.15
N PRO A 76 -11.84 1.13 4.20
CA PRO A 76 -11.50 0.29 3.06
C PRO A 76 -12.58 0.46 1.98
N PHE A 77 -12.17 0.60 0.71
CA PHE A 77 -13.09 0.69 -0.44
C PHE A 77 -12.51 -0.07 -1.64
N LEU A 78 -13.39 -0.40 -2.58
CA LEU A 78 -13.06 -1.10 -3.83
C LEU A 78 -12.62 -0.15 -4.96
N ASP A 79 -13.19 1.05 -5.03
CA ASP A 79 -12.89 2.05 -6.07
C ASP A 79 -12.95 3.47 -5.46
N PRO A 80 -11.89 4.28 -5.54
CA PRO A 80 -11.91 5.67 -5.05
C PRO A 80 -12.83 6.61 -5.82
N TYR A 81 -13.14 6.31 -7.09
CA TYR A 81 -13.85 7.22 -7.98
C TYR A 81 -15.35 6.92 -8.04
N ARG A 82 -15.77 5.76 -7.52
CA ARG A 82 -17.18 5.36 -7.41
C ARG A 82 -17.53 5.33 -5.95
N THR A 83 -18.56 6.09 -5.59
CA THR A 83 -19.34 6.08 -4.33
C THR A 83 -18.71 5.36 -3.14
N TYR A 84 -18.53 6.07 -2.01
CA TYR A 84 -18.05 5.60 -0.69
C TYR A 84 -18.83 4.44 -0.07
N GLU A 85 -19.00 3.35 -0.81
CA GLU A 85 -19.65 2.13 -0.39
C GLU A 85 -18.70 1.40 0.54
N GLU A 86 -19.24 1.04 1.68
CA GLU A 86 -18.54 0.24 2.66
C GLU A 86 -18.22 -1.14 2.07
N PHE A 87 -16.95 -1.54 2.13
CA PHE A 87 -16.51 -2.85 1.64
C PHE A 87 -17.20 -4.02 2.35
N ASN A 88 -17.19 -4.04 3.68
CA ASN A 88 -17.88 -5.08 4.45
C ASN A 88 -19.39 -4.83 4.47
N THR A 89 -20.09 -5.35 3.46
CA THR A 89 -21.55 -5.26 3.34
C THR A 89 -22.27 -6.22 4.30
N LEU A 90 -21.62 -7.31 4.74
CA LEU A 90 -22.19 -8.30 5.66
C LEU A 90 -22.61 -7.68 6.99
N LYS A 91 -21.88 -6.67 7.45
CA LYS A 91 -22.17 -5.98 8.71
C LYS A 91 -23.55 -5.29 8.73
N TYR A 92 -24.17 -5.07 7.58
CA TYR A 92 -25.52 -4.50 7.47
C TYR A 92 -26.64 -5.54 7.44
N VAL A 93 -26.32 -6.83 7.36
CA VAL A 93 -27.32 -7.91 7.35
C VAL A 93 -28.00 -8.01 8.72
N CYS A 94 -27.22 -8.15 9.80
CA CYS A 94 -27.71 -8.10 11.17
C CYS A 94 -26.57 -7.81 12.17
N LYS A 95 -26.92 -7.59 13.45
CA LYS A 95 -25.94 -7.32 14.53
C LYS A 95 -24.90 -8.43 14.72
N LYS A 96 -25.28 -9.70 14.61
CA LYS A 96 -24.35 -10.82 14.78
C LYS A 96 -23.28 -10.82 13.69
N PHE A 97 -23.65 -10.70 12.42
CA PHE A 97 -22.69 -10.49 11.32
C PHE A 97 -21.80 -9.28 11.56
N TYR A 98 -22.35 -8.15 12.03
CA TYR A 98 -21.53 -6.98 12.35
C TYR A 98 -20.44 -7.34 13.37
N GLU A 99 -20.82 -7.96 14.49
CA GLU A 99 -19.89 -8.33 15.56
C GLU A 99 -18.82 -9.32 15.09
N GLU A 100 -19.20 -10.30 14.27
CA GLU A 100 -18.28 -11.34 13.78
C GLU A 100 -17.39 -10.87 12.63
N THR A 101 -17.84 -9.92 11.80
CA THR A 101 -17.12 -9.55 10.56
C THR A 101 -16.37 -8.22 10.63
N THR A 102 -16.59 -7.38 11.65
CA THR A 102 -16.01 -6.03 11.69
C THR A 102 -14.48 -6.06 11.73
N GLY A 103 -13.83 -5.66 10.64
CA GLY A 103 -12.38 -5.64 10.50
C GLY A 103 -11.77 -6.93 9.96
N LEU A 104 -12.57 -7.98 9.71
CA LEU A 104 -12.05 -9.22 9.11
C LEU A 104 -11.57 -8.99 7.67
N GLU A 105 -12.04 -7.94 7.00
CA GLU A 105 -11.49 -7.53 5.70
C GLU A 105 -9.98 -7.25 5.74
N LEU A 106 -9.45 -6.84 6.90
CA LEU A 106 -8.02 -6.61 7.09
C LEU A 106 -7.21 -7.92 7.16
N GLN A 107 -7.87 -9.02 7.49
CA GLN A 107 -7.25 -10.34 7.60
C GLN A 107 -7.08 -11.01 6.24
N TYR A 108 -8.06 -10.84 5.36
CA TYR A 108 -8.14 -11.56 4.09
C TYR A 108 -7.49 -10.82 2.91
N ASN A 109 -7.13 -9.54 3.08
CA ASN A 109 -6.57 -8.73 1.99
C ASN A 109 -5.20 -8.15 2.34
N THR A 110 -4.45 -7.85 1.28
CA THR A 110 -3.28 -6.97 1.34
C THR A 110 -3.76 -5.52 1.38
N LEU A 111 -3.34 -4.77 2.40
CA LEU A 111 -3.69 -3.34 2.49
C LEU A 111 -2.84 -2.52 1.52
N VAL A 112 -3.48 -1.70 0.71
CA VAL A 112 -2.79 -0.86 -0.28
C VAL A 112 -2.97 0.62 0.07
N PHE A 113 -1.85 1.26 0.40
CA PHE A 113 -1.77 2.70 0.58
C PHE A 113 -1.20 3.34 -0.68
N ASN A 114 -1.99 4.23 -1.30
CA ASN A 114 -1.63 4.91 -2.53
C ASN A 114 -2.03 6.39 -2.40
N GLN A 115 -1.17 7.29 -2.86
CA GLN A 115 -1.48 8.71 -2.91
C GLN A 115 -2.15 9.02 -4.26
N LYS A 116 -3.46 9.25 -4.28
CA LYS A 116 -4.22 9.45 -5.53
C LYS A 116 -4.09 10.89 -6.02
N ALA A 117 -4.16 11.87 -5.12
CA ALA A 117 -3.93 13.28 -5.41
C ALA A 117 -2.73 13.86 -4.63
N ARG A 118 -2.10 14.92 -5.18
CA ARG A 118 -0.96 15.60 -4.54
C ARG A 118 -1.27 16.15 -3.13
N ALA A 119 -2.53 16.45 -2.85
CA ALA A 119 -2.96 16.97 -1.55
C ALA A 119 -3.17 15.87 -0.49
N GLU A 120 -3.22 14.60 -0.90
CA GLU A 120 -3.34 13.47 0.02
C GLU A 120 -2.02 13.18 0.74
N LEU A 121 -2.14 12.49 1.87
CA LEU A 121 -1.01 11.94 2.60
C LEU A 121 -0.18 11.03 1.71
N GLU A 122 1.14 11.07 1.89
CA GLU A 122 2.03 10.06 1.28
C GLU A 122 1.75 8.67 1.85
N PRO A 123 1.99 7.58 1.11
CA PRO A 123 1.62 6.23 1.54
C PRO A 123 2.21 5.80 2.90
N ASP A 124 3.44 6.19 3.22
CA ASP A 124 4.04 5.91 4.54
C ASP A 124 3.30 6.66 5.65
N GLN A 125 2.92 7.92 5.41
CA GLN A 125 2.15 8.72 6.36
C GLN A 125 0.75 8.15 6.54
N GLN A 126 0.14 7.65 5.45
CA GLN A 126 -1.12 6.93 5.54
C GLN A 126 -0.96 5.68 6.40
N LEU A 127 0.03 4.82 6.14
CA LEU A 127 0.29 3.64 6.98
C LEU A 127 0.44 4.00 8.46
N LEU A 128 1.29 4.97 8.79
CA LEU A 128 1.55 5.34 10.19
C LEU A 128 0.31 5.96 10.87
N THR A 129 -0.49 6.73 10.12
CA THR A 129 -1.76 7.26 10.62
C THR A 129 -2.78 6.15 10.82
N PHE A 130 -2.93 5.24 9.86
CA PHE A 130 -3.74 4.02 10.01
C PHE A 130 -3.30 3.26 11.26
N ALA A 131 -1.99 3.19 11.47
CA ALA A 131 -1.44 2.45 12.58
C ALA A 131 -1.77 3.05 13.94
N SER A 132 -1.77 4.38 14.04
CA SER A 132 -2.19 5.06 15.27
C SER A 132 -3.68 4.89 15.60
N LEU A 133 -4.50 4.57 14.60
CA LEU A 133 -5.95 4.41 14.72
C LEU A 133 -6.39 2.95 14.88
N CYS A 134 -5.54 2.01 14.49
CA CYS A 134 -5.81 0.58 14.57
C CYS A 134 -5.49 0.05 15.99
N SER A 135 -6.34 -0.84 16.51
CA SER A 135 -6.07 -1.44 17.82
C SER A 135 -4.93 -2.47 17.70
N PRO A 136 -4.04 -2.59 18.71
CA PRO A 136 -2.92 -3.52 18.65
C PRO A 136 -3.31 -4.97 18.35
N ALA A 137 -4.48 -5.41 18.83
CA ALA A 137 -5.00 -6.75 18.58
C ALA A 137 -5.22 -7.05 17.09
N LYS A 138 -5.65 -6.05 16.30
CA LYS A 138 -5.93 -6.19 14.87
C LYS A 138 -4.67 -6.28 14.01
N TRP A 139 -3.49 -5.91 14.52
CA TRP A 139 -2.24 -6.08 13.79
C TRP A 139 -1.91 -7.53 13.48
N SER A 140 -2.29 -8.44 14.38
CA SER A 140 -2.09 -9.87 14.18
C SER A 140 -2.85 -10.42 12.96
N TRP A 141 -3.92 -9.72 12.54
CA TRP A 141 -4.74 -10.10 11.39
C TRP A 141 -4.08 -9.71 10.07
N ILE A 142 -3.43 -8.56 10.03
CA ILE A 142 -2.80 -8.02 8.82
C ILE A 142 -1.54 -8.84 8.51
N LYS A 143 -1.44 -9.35 7.27
CA LYS A 143 -0.28 -10.13 6.81
C LYS A 143 0.62 -9.37 5.85
N SER A 144 0.04 -8.53 5.00
CA SER A 144 0.81 -7.78 4.01
C SER A 144 0.25 -6.37 3.78
N ILE A 145 1.17 -5.44 3.54
CA ILE A 145 0.91 -4.03 3.24
C ILE A 145 1.75 -3.63 2.03
N GLU A 146 1.14 -2.92 1.09
CA GLU A 146 1.82 -2.31 -0.06
C GLU A 146 1.73 -0.77 0.01
N LEU A 147 2.87 -0.12 -0.13
CA LEU A 147 3.03 1.34 -0.17
C LEU A 147 3.38 1.76 -1.59
N HIS A 148 2.41 2.30 -2.33
CA HIS A 148 2.56 2.62 -3.75
C HIS A 148 3.06 4.06 -3.92
N ILE A 149 4.35 4.21 -4.17
CA ILE A 149 5.01 5.52 -4.31
C ILE A 149 4.92 5.98 -5.76
N LYS A 150 4.24 7.09 -5.98
CA LYS A 150 4.12 7.68 -7.32
C LYS A 150 5.45 8.29 -7.75
N ALA A 151 5.85 7.96 -8.98
CA ALA A 151 6.94 8.66 -9.65
C ALA A 151 6.45 10.07 -10.01
N LEU A 152 7.24 11.08 -9.66
CA LEU A 152 7.07 12.41 -10.21
C LEU A 152 7.42 12.35 -11.70
N ALA A 153 6.53 12.85 -12.57
CA ALA A 153 6.82 12.97 -13.99
C ALA A 153 7.92 14.02 -14.20
N MET A 154 9.17 13.58 -14.34
CA MET A 154 10.33 14.44 -14.46
C MET A 154 11.37 13.85 -15.43
N PRO A 155 12.23 14.70 -16.03
CA PRO A 155 13.36 14.24 -16.85
C PRO A 155 14.29 13.29 -16.08
N TYR A 156 14.89 12.32 -16.76
CA TYR A 156 15.72 11.27 -16.13
C TYR A 156 16.81 11.78 -15.17
N ARG A 157 17.56 12.82 -15.55
CA ARG A 157 18.60 13.39 -14.68
C ARG A 157 18.04 13.94 -13.38
N MET A 158 16.88 14.58 -13.44
CA MET A 158 16.17 15.03 -12.24
C MET A 158 15.63 13.84 -11.47
N HIS A 159 15.16 12.81 -12.16
CA HIS A 159 14.62 11.62 -11.53
C HIS A 159 15.62 10.99 -10.56
N LEU A 160 16.90 10.80 -10.93
CA LEU A 160 17.92 10.29 -10.00
C LEU A 160 18.14 11.17 -8.77
N THR A 161 17.97 12.49 -8.89
CA THR A 161 18.14 13.42 -7.76
C THR A 161 16.93 13.49 -6.83
N TYR A 162 15.73 13.24 -7.36
CA TYR A 162 14.47 13.45 -6.64
C TYR A 162 13.75 12.17 -6.21
N PHE A 163 14.11 11.00 -6.75
CA PHE A 163 13.46 9.75 -6.35
C PHE A 163 13.86 9.30 -4.94
N LEU A 164 15.00 9.79 -4.42
CA LEU A 164 15.46 9.50 -3.07
C LEU A 164 15.97 10.80 -2.42
N THR A 165 15.12 11.39 -1.59
CA THR A 165 15.44 12.60 -0.80
C THR A 165 15.65 12.24 0.67
N GLU A 166 16.11 13.21 1.45
CA GLU A 166 16.21 13.03 2.91
C GLU A 166 14.85 12.69 3.54
N ASP A 167 13.77 13.34 3.11
CA ASP A 167 12.41 13.06 3.57
C ASP A 167 11.98 11.62 3.28
N HIS A 168 12.34 11.09 2.10
CA HIS A 168 12.09 9.68 1.75
C HIS A 168 12.89 8.73 2.67
N LEU A 169 14.15 9.03 2.97
CA LEU A 169 14.94 8.21 3.89
C LEU A 169 14.36 8.22 5.31
N ASP A 170 13.89 9.37 5.78
CA ASP A 170 13.24 9.47 7.09
C ASP A 170 11.90 8.74 7.11
N ALA A 171 11.14 8.77 6.01
CA ALA A 171 9.95 7.94 5.83
C ALA A 171 10.27 6.44 5.90
N TYR A 172 11.28 5.98 5.18
CA TYR A 172 11.71 4.58 5.19
C TYR A 172 12.18 4.14 6.59
N ALA A 173 12.84 5.02 7.35
CA ALA A 173 13.25 4.72 8.72
C ALA A 173 12.04 4.55 9.66
N ARG A 174 11.01 5.41 9.53
CA ARG A 174 9.76 5.26 10.30
C ARG A 174 9.03 3.96 9.95
N VAL A 175 8.98 3.58 8.68
CA VAL A 175 8.36 2.31 8.26
C VAL A 175 9.19 1.11 8.70
N ALA A 176 10.52 1.19 8.68
CA ALA A 176 11.39 0.14 9.22
C ALA A 176 11.16 -0.06 10.73
N ASN A 177 10.96 1.02 11.50
CA ASN A 177 10.55 0.93 12.91
C ASN A 177 9.22 0.19 13.06
N PHE A 178 8.19 0.59 12.29
CA PHE A 178 6.91 -0.10 12.28
C PHE A 178 7.05 -1.60 11.97
N CYS A 179 7.90 -1.96 11.01
CA CYS A 179 8.16 -3.35 10.63
C CYS A 179 8.84 -4.14 11.75
N ARG A 180 9.77 -3.53 12.49
CA ARG A 180 10.41 -4.15 13.67
C ARG A 180 9.43 -4.39 14.80
N ASP A 181 8.51 -3.46 15.02
CA ASP A 181 7.46 -3.60 16.03
C ASP A 181 6.37 -4.61 15.63
N ASN A 182 6.27 -4.92 14.33
CA ASN A 182 5.26 -5.83 13.76
C ASN A 182 5.92 -6.87 12.82
N PRO A 183 6.75 -7.78 13.35
CA PRO A 183 7.58 -8.68 12.54
C PRO A 183 6.78 -9.68 11.69
N ASN A 184 5.49 -9.88 11.99
CA ASN A 184 4.58 -10.75 11.24
C ASN A 184 3.93 -10.09 10.01
N ILE A 185 4.14 -8.78 9.81
CA ILE A 185 3.54 -8.02 8.70
C ILE A 185 4.59 -7.79 7.62
N GLN A 186 4.38 -8.28 6.40
CA GLN A 186 5.25 -7.95 5.27
C GLN A 186 4.88 -6.58 4.68
N VAL A 187 5.81 -5.63 4.69
CA VAL A 187 5.62 -4.31 4.09
C VAL A 187 6.43 -4.20 2.80
N LYS A 188 5.75 -3.85 1.71
CA LYS A 188 6.33 -3.72 0.37
C LYS A 188 6.23 -2.27 -0.08
N TYR A 189 7.36 -1.64 -0.37
CA TYR A 189 7.36 -0.40 -1.15
C TYR A 189 7.29 -0.74 -2.63
N ILE A 190 6.22 -0.30 -3.30
CA ILE A 190 6.07 -0.43 -4.74
C ILE A 190 6.51 0.90 -5.37
N LEU A 191 7.64 0.89 -6.05
CA LEU A 191 8.26 2.09 -6.62
C LEU A 191 7.86 2.24 -8.09
N ASN A 192 6.95 3.18 -8.37
CA ASN A 192 6.51 3.46 -9.75
C ASN A 192 7.63 4.00 -10.64
N SER A 193 8.73 4.45 -10.04
CA SER A 193 9.92 4.90 -10.75
C SER A 193 10.80 3.76 -11.29
N LEU A 194 10.65 2.56 -10.74
CA LEU A 194 11.36 1.37 -11.20
C LEU A 194 10.53 0.70 -12.31
N TYR A 195 10.49 1.37 -13.46
CA TYR A 195 9.80 0.95 -14.67
C TYR A 195 10.80 0.83 -15.83
N TRP A 196 10.63 -0.16 -16.72
CA TRP A 196 11.57 -0.43 -17.83
C TRP A 196 10.94 -0.34 -19.21
N GLY A 197 9.64 -0.07 -19.31
CA GLY A 197 8.95 0.00 -20.59
C GLY A 197 9.21 1.28 -21.38
N ALA A 198 9.11 1.16 -22.71
CA ALA A 198 9.28 2.29 -23.63
C ALA A 198 7.99 3.13 -23.67
N GLY A 199 7.94 4.24 -22.94
CA GLY A 199 6.80 5.17 -23.04
C GLY A 199 6.49 5.97 -21.77
N TYR A 200 7.04 5.59 -20.62
CA TYR A 200 6.92 6.44 -19.44
C TYR A 200 7.85 7.65 -19.58
N HIS A 201 7.38 8.84 -19.18
CA HIS A 201 8.09 10.13 -19.24
C HIS A 201 9.43 10.21 -18.45
N VAL A 202 9.94 9.07 -18.00
CA VAL A 202 11.17 8.91 -17.24
C VAL A 202 12.12 8.09 -18.11
N GLY A 203 12.85 8.77 -18.99
CA GLY A 203 13.62 8.16 -20.09
C GLY A 203 14.80 7.31 -19.65
N ALA A 204 14.55 6.14 -19.08
CA ALA A 204 15.61 5.34 -18.51
C ALA A 204 15.54 3.83 -18.79
N GLY A 205 14.38 3.29 -19.21
CA GLY A 205 14.25 1.88 -19.60
C GLY A 205 14.94 0.92 -18.61
N ALA A 206 15.66 -0.07 -19.13
CA ALA A 206 16.44 -1.00 -18.32
C ALA A 206 17.58 -0.34 -17.54
N ARG A 207 18.25 0.66 -18.11
CA ARG A 207 19.34 1.39 -17.44
C ARG A 207 18.88 2.12 -16.18
N GLY A 208 17.68 2.69 -16.21
CA GLY A 208 17.11 3.48 -15.13
C GLY A 208 16.84 2.68 -13.88
N ILE A 209 16.19 1.53 -14.04
CA ILE A 209 15.93 0.62 -12.93
C ILE A 209 17.23 0.09 -12.34
N ILE A 210 18.25 -0.21 -13.16
CA ILE A 210 19.57 -0.63 -12.67
C ILE A 210 20.24 0.50 -11.88
N ASN A 211 20.32 1.72 -12.43
CA ASN A 211 20.95 2.85 -11.75
C ASN A 211 20.24 3.20 -10.44
N GLN A 212 18.90 3.20 -10.42
CA GLN A 212 18.12 3.40 -9.19
C GLN A 212 18.34 2.26 -8.18
N GLY A 213 18.41 1.02 -8.65
CA GLY A 213 18.72 -0.14 -7.82
C GLY A 213 20.09 -0.04 -7.16
N ILE A 214 21.14 0.34 -7.91
CA ILE A 214 22.49 0.57 -7.36
C ILE A 214 22.45 1.62 -6.24
N VAL A 215 21.80 2.76 -6.49
CA VAL A 215 21.67 3.84 -5.49
C VAL A 215 20.89 3.36 -4.25
N LEU A 216 19.78 2.64 -4.42
CA LEU A 216 18.97 2.16 -3.29
C LEU A 216 19.68 1.07 -2.48
N HIS A 217 20.36 0.12 -3.12
CA HIS A 217 21.18 -0.88 -2.44
C HIS A 217 22.27 -0.22 -1.61
N LYS A 218 22.94 0.79 -2.17
CA LYS A 218 23.98 1.52 -1.44
C LYS A 218 23.41 2.35 -0.30
N ALA A 219 22.33 3.10 -0.54
CA ALA A 219 21.74 4.00 0.45
C ALA A 219 21.04 3.25 1.60
N LEU A 220 20.33 2.15 1.32
CA LEU A 220 19.45 1.50 2.29
C LEU A 220 20.05 0.22 2.90
N ARG A 221 21.08 -0.36 2.27
CA ARG A 221 21.68 -1.65 2.68
C ARG A 221 23.20 -1.63 2.77
N ASP A 222 23.86 -0.56 2.29
CA ASP A 222 25.32 -0.48 2.12
C ASP A 222 25.91 -1.60 1.25
N VAL A 223 25.12 -2.14 0.32
CA VAL A 223 25.55 -3.22 -0.58
C VAL A 223 26.14 -2.62 -1.85
N ASP A 224 27.33 -3.08 -2.22
CA ASP A 224 27.96 -2.75 -3.48
C ASP A 224 27.47 -3.68 -4.58
N VAL A 225 26.76 -3.11 -5.56
CA VAL A 225 26.31 -3.78 -6.78
C VAL A 225 26.86 -3.08 -8.03
N SER A 226 28.04 -2.48 -7.93
CA SER A 226 28.74 -1.77 -9.01
C SER A 226 28.94 -2.60 -10.27
N TYR A 227 29.06 -3.92 -10.13
CA TYR A 227 29.19 -4.86 -11.24
C TYR A 227 28.01 -4.79 -12.23
N LEU A 228 26.87 -4.23 -11.83
CA LEU A 228 25.73 -4.02 -12.73
C LEU A 228 25.94 -2.84 -13.69
N HIS A 229 26.73 -1.83 -13.35
CA HIS A 229 26.99 -0.72 -14.27
C HIS A 229 28.37 -0.09 -14.05
N PRO A 230 29.48 -0.80 -14.38
CA PRO A 230 30.83 -0.39 -14.00
C PRO A 230 31.20 1.04 -14.41
N GLN A 231 30.74 1.50 -15.59
CA GLN A 231 31.02 2.85 -16.10
C GLN A 231 30.51 4.00 -15.22
N GLU A 232 29.36 3.80 -14.54
CA GLU A 232 28.68 4.84 -13.75
C GLU A 232 28.60 4.49 -12.27
N ALA A 233 29.08 3.30 -11.90
CA ALA A 233 28.93 2.77 -10.56
C ALA A 233 29.57 3.66 -9.50
N ALA A 234 30.75 4.25 -9.77
CA ALA A 234 31.43 5.12 -8.81
C ALA A 234 30.52 6.30 -8.40
N ASP A 235 29.99 7.04 -9.37
CA ASP A 235 29.12 8.19 -9.13
C ASP A 235 27.80 7.77 -8.46
N LEU A 236 27.22 6.64 -8.88
CA LEU A 236 25.96 6.12 -8.30
C LEU A 236 26.13 5.65 -6.85
N LEU A 237 27.24 4.98 -6.55
CA LEU A 237 27.58 4.53 -5.20
C LEU A 237 27.92 5.70 -4.29
N GLU A 238 28.68 6.69 -4.79
CA GLU A 238 28.96 7.92 -4.07
C GLU A 238 27.65 8.67 -3.75
N TYR A 239 26.77 8.81 -4.75
CA TYR A 239 25.47 9.45 -4.57
C TYR A 239 24.63 8.75 -3.48
N GLY A 240 24.52 7.42 -3.54
CA GLY A 240 23.84 6.63 -2.50
C GLY A 240 24.48 6.77 -1.11
N ALA A 241 25.80 6.86 -1.03
CA ALA A 241 26.51 7.07 0.23
C ALA A 241 26.30 8.48 0.81
N VAL A 242 26.35 9.52 -0.04
CA VAL A 242 26.13 10.92 0.33
C VAL A 242 24.70 11.12 0.86
N LEU A 243 23.70 10.49 0.24
CA LEU A 243 22.30 10.56 0.70
C LEU A 243 22.13 10.10 2.15
N ARG A 244 22.92 9.13 2.62
CA ARG A 244 22.87 8.69 4.02
C ARG A 244 23.36 9.77 5.00
N ARG A 245 24.23 10.69 4.59
CA ARG A 245 24.85 11.72 5.46
C ARG A 245 25.40 11.16 6.78
N GLY A 246 25.99 9.96 6.75
CA GLY A 246 26.52 9.28 7.93
C GLY A 246 25.48 8.59 8.82
N LYS A 247 24.19 8.59 8.47
CA LYS A 247 23.17 7.77 9.14
C LYS A 247 23.49 6.28 8.96
N ASN A 248 23.29 5.49 10.02
CA ASN A 248 23.57 4.05 10.03
C ASN A 248 22.50 3.26 9.25
N VAL A 249 22.91 2.29 8.42
CA VAL A 249 21.96 1.50 7.60
C VAL A 249 20.95 0.68 8.39
N SER A 250 21.26 0.35 9.64
CA SER A 250 20.32 -0.32 10.54
C SER A 250 19.03 0.48 10.76
N LEU A 251 19.03 1.80 10.52
CA LEU A 251 17.81 2.61 10.58
C LEU A 251 16.77 2.18 9.54
N TRP A 252 17.19 1.73 8.36
CA TRP A 252 16.30 1.33 7.26
C TRP A 252 16.15 -0.19 7.12
N TYR A 253 16.83 -0.96 7.97
CA TYR A 253 16.79 -2.41 7.93
C TYR A 253 15.65 -2.97 8.80
N ALA A 254 14.75 -3.71 8.16
CA ALA A 254 13.80 -4.61 8.78
C ALA A 254 13.62 -5.84 7.86
N PRO A 255 13.67 -7.09 8.36
CA PRO A 255 13.63 -8.29 7.52
C PRO A 255 12.36 -8.43 6.65
N ASN A 256 11.26 -7.87 7.13
CA ASN A 256 9.93 -7.87 6.53
C ASN A 256 9.63 -6.60 5.71
N LEU A 257 10.62 -5.70 5.51
CA LEU A 257 10.52 -4.52 4.64
C LEU A 257 11.30 -4.73 3.35
N ARG A 258 10.62 -4.64 2.21
CA ARG A 258 11.21 -4.87 0.88
C ARG A 258 10.77 -3.81 -0.13
N PHE A 259 11.62 -3.55 -1.12
CA PHE A 259 11.34 -2.62 -2.22
C PHE A 259 11.15 -3.40 -3.53
N TYR A 260 10.09 -3.09 -4.26
CA TYR A 260 9.71 -3.77 -5.49
C TYR A 260 9.51 -2.77 -6.63
N PRO A 261 9.80 -3.17 -7.88
CA PRO A 261 9.33 -2.44 -9.04
C PRO A 261 7.80 -2.52 -9.17
N MET A 262 7.22 -1.58 -9.90
CA MET A 262 5.77 -1.52 -10.09
C MET A 262 5.22 -2.70 -10.90
N GLN A 263 5.96 -3.17 -11.90
CA GLN A 263 5.52 -4.30 -12.71
C GLN A 263 5.73 -5.62 -11.94
N LYS A 264 4.66 -6.40 -11.84
CA LYS A 264 4.63 -7.70 -11.16
C LYS A 264 5.30 -8.83 -11.95
N LYS A 265 5.59 -8.60 -13.23
CA LYS A 265 6.22 -9.56 -14.14
C LYS A 265 7.16 -8.81 -15.08
N MET A 266 8.33 -9.40 -15.30
CA MET A 266 9.30 -8.86 -16.24
C MET A 266 8.97 -9.32 -17.67
N ASP A 267 8.86 -8.37 -18.59
CA ASP A 267 8.87 -8.63 -20.03
C ASP A 267 10.32 -8.47 -20.52
N GLU A 268 11.00 -9.59 -20.78
CA GLU A 268 12.40 -9.59 -21.24
C GLU A 268 12.58 -8.85 -22.56
N MET A 269 11.63 -8.95 -23.49
CA MET A 269 11.74 -8.32 -24.80
C MET A 269 11.65 -6.80 -24.66
N GLU A 270 10.70 -6.33 -23.85
CA GLU A 270 10.57 -4.90 -23.53
C GLU A 270 11.80 -4.38 -22.77
N PHE A 271 12.28 -5.14 -21.77
CA PHE A 271 13.47 -4.80 -21.00
C PHE A 271 14.71 -4.67 -21.91
N ARG A 272 14.92 -5.63 -22.83
CA ARG A 272 16.00 -5.59 -23.84
C ARG A 272 15.92 -4.36 -24.74
N ARG A 273 14.72 -3.96 -25.17
CA ARG A 273 14.51 -2.73 -25.96
C ARG A 273 14.83 -1.47 -25.15
N GLY A 274 14.59 -1.51 -23.84
CA GLY A 274 14.88 -0.41 -22.90
C GLY A 274 16.35 -0.21 -22.53
N ARG A 275 17.30 -1.01 -23.04
CA ARG A 275 18.74 -0.88 -22.74
C ARG A 275 19.32 0.49 -23.10
N GLY A 276 18.85 1.10 -24.19
CA GLY A 276 19.45 2.31 -24.74
C GLY A 276 20.88 2.07 -25.25
N SER A 277 21.77 3.05 -25.09
CA SER A 277 23.15 3.03 -25.61
C SER A 277 24.19 2.45 -24.65
N VAL A 278 23.78 1.74 -23.59
CA VAL A 278 24.73 1.18 -22.60
C VAL A 278 25.61 0.13 -23.26
N ASN A 279 26.93 0.21 -23.06
CA ASN A 279 27.86 -0.84 -23.49
C ASN A 279 27.75 -2.02 -22.53
N MET A 280 27.30 -3.18 -23.01
CA MET A 280 27.11 -4.36 -22.15
C MET A 280 28.33 -5.29 -22.16
N ASP A 281 29.33 -5.01 -22.99
CA ASP A 281 30.56 -5.79 -23.04
C ASP A 281 31.38 -5.65 -21.75
N GLU A 282 31.09 -4.62 -20.95
CA GLU A 282 31.74 -4.33 -19.67
C GLU A 282 31.00 -4.91 -18.46
N VAL A 283 29.76 -5.38 -18.65
CA VAL A 283 28.98 -6.04 -17.59
C VAL A 283 29.23 -7.54 -17.70
N GLU A 284 29.76 -8.16 -16.66
CA GLU A 284 29.93 -9.63 -16.64
C GLU A 284 28.56 -10.31 -16.79
N GLY A 285 28.40 -11.15 -17.82
CA GLY A 285 27.11 -11.75 -18.19
C GLY A 285 26.17 -10.83 -19.00
N GLY A 286 26.60 -9.61 -19.31
CA GLY A 286 25.91 -8.67 -20.18
C GLY A 286 24.45 -8.41 -19.76
N MET A 287 23.56 -8.40 -20.75
CA MET A 287 22.13 -8.12 -20.53
C MET A 287 21.40 -9.19 -19.73
N ASP A 288 21.88 -10.43 -19.79
CA ASP A 288 21.25 -11.53 -19.09
C ASP A 288 21.46 -11.38 -17.58
N LYS A 289 22.58 -10.78 -17.15
CA LYS A 289 22.80 -10.47 -15.73
C LYS A 289 21.84 -9.41 -15.20
N TRP A 290 21.54 -8.37 -15.99
CA TRP A 290 20.52 -7.37 -15.62
C TRP A 290 19.13 -8.00 -15.51
N ILE A 291 18.78 -8.86 -16.46
CA ILE A 291 17.52 -9.60 -16.48
C ILE A 291 17.39 -10.49 -15.24
N GLU A 292 18.44 -11.24 -14.90
CA GLU A 292 18.48 -12.08 -13.70
C GLU A 292 18.20 -11.26 -12.43
N VAL A 293 18.92 -10.14 -12.26
CA VAL A 293 18.79 -9.29 -11.07
C VAL A 293 17.44 -8.58 -11.00
N VAL A 294 16.91 -8.07 -12.11
CA VAL A 294 15.60 -7.42 -12.12
C VAL A 294 14.48 -8.45 -11.89
N ASN A 295 14.60 -9.67 -12.42
CA ASN A 295 13.67 -10.76 -12.10
C ASN A 295 13.68 -11.08 -10.60
N ASP A 296 14.86 -11.11 -9.98
CA ASP A 296 14.99 -11.29 -8.53
C ASP A 296 14.28 -10.15 -7.76
N TRP A 297 14.49 -8.89 -8.16
CA TRP A 297 13.79 -7.75 -7.55
C TRP A 297 12.27 -7.79 -7.74
N VAL A 298 11.77 -8.23 -8.90
CA VAL A 298 10.33 -8.42 -9.13
C VAL A 298 9.75 -9.48 -8.20
N LYS A 299 10.49 -10.58 -7.97
CA LYS A 299 10.02 -11.74 -7.22
C LYS A 299 10.15 -11.55 -5.70
N ASN A 300 11.30 -11.06 -5.25
CA ASN A 300 11.71 -11.06 -3.85
C ASN A 300 11.84 -9.64 -3.26
N GLY A 301 11.83 -8.62 -4.11
CA GLY A 301 12.28 -7.29 -3.75
C GLY A 301 13.75 -7.29 -3.35
N PHE A 302 14.23 -6.16 -2.84
CA PHE A 302 15.55 -6.06 -2.19
C PHE A 302 15.43 -5.41 -0.79
#